data_AF-A0A1D2WPL2-F1
#
_entry.id   AF-A0A1D2WPL2-F1
#
_cell.length_a   1.000
_cell.length_b   1.000
_cell.length_c   1.000
_cell.angle_alpha   90.00
_cell.angle_beta   90.00
_cell.angle_gamma   90.00
#
_symmetry.space_group_name_H-M   'P 1'
#
loop_
_entity.id
_entity.type
_entity.pdbx_description
1 polymer ?
#
loop_
_entity_poly.entity_id
_entity_poly.type
_entity_poly.pdbx_seq_one_letter_code
_entity_poly.pdbx_strand_id
1 'polypeptide(L)'
;MSLIIAYIGKKGCVMAADKRRIGYFGDKKNLDLLEEELYEGSIGNDEEFLARASELGISIKITDDANKLKTVGNCIRGEVSTKGTLETKRRRIYGTTNGYQIIELLGSDTKSRNAGENGIVIFGNNFAKQLAHNLISKKLKGSKSLRYMGEVFEDILKEVSSKTPTVGKNIDVLMQQPDFNKTEAQKHLNLTIDHDIKVLTKFRQELTEQIVQQSIEIEMANKIINKGSVGHVVNVDGNMLFIQLNDKTQAMDGNWKQLAAPGQNVLMFSESSNVEIGDEVVIENEELCLKKDKSSLKCDIILCSL
;
A
#
# COMPACT_ATOMS: atom_id res chain seq x y z
N MET A 1 -10.30 -6.14 8.29
CA MET A 1 -11.73 -5.77 8.28
C MET A 1 -11.96 -4.60 9.22
N SER A 2 -13.17 -4.03 9.18
CA SER A 2 -13.47 -2.76 9.85
C SER A 2 -14.95 -2.66 10.14
N LEU A 3 -15.32 -1.93 11.18
CA LEU A 3 -16.67 -1.45 11.39
C LEU A 3 -16.68 0.07 11.13
N ILE A 4 -17.59 0.54 10.28
CA ILE A 4 -17.87 1.97 10.10
C ILE A 4 -19.35 2.18 10.35
N ILE A 5 -19.69 3.15 11.20
CA ILE A 5 -21.06 3.60 11.43
C ILE A 5 -21.14 5.05 10.98
N ALA A 6 -22.06 5.34 10.07
CA ALA A 6 -22.26 6.68 9.53
C ALA A 6 -23.71 7.11 9.75
N TYR A 7 -23.92 8.31 10.31
CA TYR A 7 -25.20 9.00 10.28
C TYR A 7 -25.14 10.15 9.30
N ILE A 8 -26.20 10.28 8.52
CA ILE A 8 -26.40 11.33 7.54
C ILE A 8 -27.80 11.91 7.74
N GLY A 9 -27.87 13.23 7.90
CA GLY A 9 -29.11 13.92 8.20
C GLY A 9 -29.08 15.41 7.92
N LYS A 10 -30.18 16.07 8.27
CA LYS A 10 -30.33 17.54 8.19
C LYS A 10 -29.34 18.31 9.05
N LYS A 11 -28.84 17.71 10.14
CA LYS A 11 -27.87 18.36 11.03
C LYS A 11 -26.44 18.28 10.47
N GLY A 12 -26.20 17.39 9.50
CA GLY A 12 -24.88 17.07 8.98
C GLY A 12 -24.61 15.57 8.94
N CYS A 13 -23.32 15.22 8.91
CA CYS A 13 -22.82 13.87 8.89
C CYS A 13 -21.87 13.62 10.06
N VAL A 14 -21.99 12.45 10.69
CA VAL A 14 -20.99 11.91 11.62
C VAL A 14 -20.65 10.49 11.20
N MET A 15 -19.36 10.17 11.18
CA MET A 15 -18.89 8.80 10.97
C MET A 15 -17.95 8.41 12.10
N ALA A 16 -18.04 7.16 12.54
CA ALA A 16 -17.11 6.55 13.46
C ALA A 16 -16.58 5.24 12.87
N ALA A 17 -15.30 4.96 13.06
CA ALA A 17 -14.66 3.74 12.58
C ALA A 17 -13.55 3.28 13.51
N ASP A 18 -13.35 1.96 13.59
CA ASP A 18 -12.21 1.40 14.27
C ASP A 18 -10.94 1.56 13.43
N LYS A 19 -9.77 1.46 14.05
CA LYS A 19 -8.47 1.60 13.36
C LYS A 19 -7.79 0.28 13.04
N ARG A 20 -8.48 -0.85 13.23
CA ARG A 20 -7.88 -2.16 13.04
C ARG A 20 -7.62 -2.51 11.59
N ARG A 21 -6.48 -3.13 11.33
CA ARG A 21 -6.13 -3.76 10.07
C ARG A 21 -5.59 -5.15 10.40
N ILE A 22 -6.07 -6.11 9.63
CA ILE A 22 -5.66 -7.50 9.75
C ILE A 22 -5.13 -7.92 8.39
N GLY A 23 -3.87 -8.32 8.36
CA GLY A 23 -3.23 -8.99 7.23
C GLY A 23 -3.18 -10.48 7.49
N TYR A 24 -3.53 -11.26 6.48
CA TYR A 24 -3.56 -12.71 6.54
C TYR A 24 -2.55 -13.30 5.56
N PHE A 25 -1.82 -14.33 5.99
CA PHE A 25 -0.83 -15.02 5.18
C PHE A 25 -0.99 -16.53 5.37
N GLY A 26 -1.46 -17.22 4.34
CA GLY A 26 -1.72 -18.65 4.42
C GLY A 26 -2.45 -19.16 3.17
N ASP A 27 -2.80 -20.44 3.18
CA ASP A 27 -3.57 -21.08 2.10
C ASP A 27 -5.00 -20.50 2.01
N LYS A 28 -5.49 -20.33 0.78
CA LYS A 28 -6.78 -19.68 0.52
C LYS A 28 -7.96 -20.43 1.17
N LYS A 29 -7.97 -21.76 1.18
CA LYS A 29 -9.08 -22.53 1.75
C LYS A 29 -9.16 -22.37 3.27
N ASN A 30 -8.00 -22.41 3.92
CA ASN A 30 -7.92 -22.20 5.37
C ASN A 30 -8.30 -20.77 5.75
N LEU A 31 -7.92 -19.78 4.93
CA LEU A 31 -8.32 -18.40 5.12
C LEU A 31 -9.84 -18.21 5.04
N ASP A 32 -10.48 -18.84 4.05
CA ASP A 32 -11.93 -18.76 3.89
C ASP A 32 -12.66 -19.38 5.10
N LEU A 33 -12.16 -20.52 5.62
CA LEU A 33 -12.68 -21.14 6.84
C LEU A 33 -12.51 -20.23 8.07
N LEU A 34 -11.33 -19.65 8.28
CA LEU A 34 -11.07 -18.75 9.40
C LEU A 34 -11.94 -17.47 9.34
N GLU A 35 -12.15 -16.91 8.14
CA GLU A 35 -13.04 -15.77 7.94
C GLU A 35 -14.50 -16.12 8.22
N GLU A 36 -14.97 -17.30 7.82
CA GLU A 36 -16.32 -17.79 8.14
C GLU A 36 -16.54 -17.87 9.66
N GLU A 37 -15.64 -18.53 10.39
CA GLU A 37 -15.70 -18.66 11.85
C GLU A 37 -15.71 -17.29 12.55
N LEU A 38 -14.92 -16.32 12.05
CA LEU A 38 -14.95 -14.94 12.52
C LEU A 38 -16.28 -14.24 12.26
N TYR A 39 -16.92 -14.49 11.11
CA TYR A 39 -18.12 -13.76 10.68
C TYR A 39 -19.40 -14.35 11.22
N GLU A 40 -19.33 -15.57 11.75
CA GLU A 40 -20.38 -16.20 12.55
C GLU A 40 -20.28 -15.81 14.03
N GLY A 41 -19.12 -15.29 14.46
CA GLY A 41 -18.88 -14.88 15.85
C GLY A 41 -18.40 -16.01 16.76
N SER A 42 -17.89 -17.09 16.19
CA SER A 42 -17.33 -18.24 16.92
C SER A 42 -16.01 -17.93 17.62
N ILE A 43 -15.33 -16.86 17.20
CA ILE A 43 -14.08 -16.37 17.77
C ILE A 43 -14.32 -15.00 18.40
N GLY A 44 -14.22 -14.93 19.74
CA GLY A 44 -14.65 -13.77 20.52
C GLY A 44 -13.54 -12.75 20.77
N ASN A 45 -12.27 -13.17 20.79
CA ASN A 45 -11.15 -12.32 21.18
C ASN A 45 -9.86 -12.60 20.38
N ASP A 46 -8.84 -11.77 20.61
CA ASP A 46 -7.58 -11.80 19.87
C ASP A 46 -6.76 -13.07 20.16
N GLU A 47 -6.83 -13.61 21.37
CA GLU A 47 -6.10 -14.82 21.76
C GLU A 47 -6.66 -16.05 21.05
N GLU A 48 -7.98 -16.22 21.08
CA GLU A 48 -8.71 -17.26 20.34
C GLU A 48 -8.44 -17.16 18.83
N PHE A 49 -8.43 -15.92 18.31
CA PHE A 49 -8.18 -15.69 16.89
C PHE A 49 -6.79 -16.12 16.45
N LEU A 50 -5.76 -15.74 17.23
CA LEU A 50 -4.38 -16.11 16.93
C LEU A 50 -4.15 -17.61 17.10
N ALA A 51 -4.74 -18.24 18.12
CA ALA A 51 -4.68 -19.67 18.32
C ALA A 51 -5.30 -20.43 17.15
N ARG A 52 -6.52 -20.05 16.76
CA ARG A 52 -7.25 -20.69 15.66
C ARG A 52 -6.53 -20.53 14.32
N ALA A 53 -5.96 -19.36 14.06
CA ALA A 53 -5.17 -19.14 12.86
C ALA A 53 -3.90 -19.99 12.83
N SER A 54 -3.22 -20.14 13.97
CA SER A 54 -2.04 -20.99 14.08
C SER A 54 -2.36 -22.45 13.79
N GLU A 55 -3.50 -22.97 14.28
CA GLU A 55 -3.97 -24.33 13.97
C GLU A 55 -4.18 -24.55 12.47
N LEU A 56 -4.66 -23.52 11.77
CA LEU A 56 -4.89 -23.53 10.33
C LEU A 56 -3.65 -23.20 9.50
N GLY A 57 -2.49 -23.00 10.15
CA GLY A 57 -1.24 -22.62 9.47
C GLY A 57 -1.27 -21.22 8.85
N ILE A 58 -2.09 -20.32 9.39
CA ILE A 58 -2.26 -18.94 8.94
C ILE A 58 -1.47 -18.02 9.85
N SER A 59 -0.56 -17.23 9.26
CA SER A 59 0.09 -16.13 9.95
C SER A 59 -0.77 -14.87 9.86
N ILE A 60 -0.94 -14.19 11.00
CA ILE A 60 -1.74 -12.97 11.10
C ILE A 60 -0.85 -11.80 11.51
N LYS A 61 -1.04 -10.66 10.86
CA LYS A 61 -0.52 -9.36 11.30
C LYS A 61 -1.68 -8.43 11.65
N ILE A 62 -1.75 -8.00 12.91
CA ILE A 62 -2.76 -7.06 13.41
C ILE A 62 -2.10 -5.71 13.70
N THR A 63 -2.71 -4.63 13.23
CA THR A 63 -2.33 -3.25 13.58
C THR A 63 -3.58 -2.42 13.87
N ASP A 64 -3.49 -1.43 14.74
CA ASP A 64 -4.61 -0.54 15.13
C ASP A 64 -4.34 0.94 14.75
N ASP A 65 -3.74 1.13 13.58
CA ASP A 65 -3.26 2.41 13.04
C ASP A 65 -3.93 2.81 11.71
N ALA A 66 -4.91 2.05 11.24
CA ALA A 66 -5.56 2.31 9.97
C ALA A 66 -6.43 3.56 10.03
N ASN A 67 -6.18 4.50 9.11
CA ASN A 67 -7.02 5.66 8.92
C ASN A 67 -8.16 5.35 7.94
N LYS A 68 -9.36 5.07 8.47
CA LYS A 68 -10.53 4.62 7.68
C LYS A 68 -11.50 5.74 7.35
N LEU A 69 -11.41 6.85 8.08
CA LEU A 69 -12.23 8.04 7.87
C LEU A 69 -11.35 9.17 7.38
N LYS A 70 -11.81 9.91 6.37
CA LYS A 70 -11.09 11.09 5.89
C LYS A 70 -12.06 12.19 5.52
N THR A 71 -11.79 13.42 5.94
CA THR A 71 -12.47 14.59 5.39
C THR A 71 -11.98 14.85 3.96
N VAL A 72 -12.90 14.96 3.01
CA VAL A 72 -12.62 15.25 1.61
C VAL A 72 -13.55 16.37 1.18
N GLY A 73 -13.02 17.60 1.08
CA GLY A 73 -13.85 18.79 0.92
C GLY A 73 -14.83 18.94 2.09
N ASN A 74 -16.12 19.14 1.78
CA ASN A 74 -17.18 19.29 2.78
C ASN A 74 -17.93 17.97 3.03
N CYS A 75 -17.27 16.82 2.82
CA CYS A 75 -17.84 15.51 3.12
C CYS A 75 -16.84 14.64 3.91
N ILE A 76 -17.37 13.60 4.54
CA ILE A 76 -16.58 12.56 5.19
C ILE A 76 -16.60 11.32 4.31
N ARG A 77 -15.43 10.78 4.01
CA ARG A 77 -15.25 9.49 3.35
C ARG A 77 -14.93 8.43 4.39
N GLY A 78 -15.76 7.41 4.51
CA GLY A 78 -15.44 6.15 5.18
C GLY A 78 -15.04 5.09 4.16
N GLU A 79 -13.95 4.35 4.39
CA GLU A 79 -13.49 3.29 3.50
C GLU A 79 -13.25 1.97 4.24
N VAL A 80 -13.79 0.89 3.68
CA VAL A 80 -13.38 -0.48 3.98
C VAL A 80 -12.79 -1.11 2.74
N SER A 81 -11.70 -1.87 2.91
CA SER A 81 -11.00 -2.49 1.78
C SER A 81 -10.53 -3.90 2.11
N THR A 82 -10.60 -4.76 1.11
CA THR A 82 -10.00 -6.09 1.12
C THR A 82 -8.95 -6.14 0.02
N LYS A 83 -7.72 -6.53 0.37
CA LYS A 83 -6.62 -6.68 -0.57
C LYS A 83 -6.40 -8.17 -0.82
N GLY A 84 -6.62 -8.62 -2.06
CA GLY A 84 -6.18 -9.92 -2.54
C GLY A 84 -4.80 -9.82 -3.21
N THR A 85 -4.32 -10.95 -3.74
CA THR A 85 -3.07 -11.04 -4.50
C THR A 85 -3.13 -10.28 -5.83
N LEU A 86 -4.27 -10.30 -6.52
CA LEU A 86 -4.44 -9.71 -7.85
C LEU A 86 -5.20 -8.37 -7.82
N GLU A 87 -6.15 -8.22 -6.89
CA GLU A 87 -7.07 -7.10 -6.90
C GLU A 87 -7.36 -6.57 -5.50
N THR A 88 -7.63 -5.25 -5.42
CA THR A 88 -8.12 -4.61 -4.20
C THR A 88 -9.56 -4.20 -4.41
N LYS A 89 -10.45 -4.71 -3.55
CA LYS A 89 -11.85 -4.29 -3.47
C LYS A 89 -11.97 -3.21 -2.41
N ARG A 90 -12.57 -2.07 -2.75
CA ARG A 90 -12.85 -0.98 -1.80
C ARG A 90 -14.32 -0.67 -1.84
N ARG A 91 -14.90 -0.48 -0.67
CA ARG A 91 -16.24 0.06 -0.52
C ARG A 91 -16.14 1.33 0.29
N ARG A 92 -16.63 2.42 -0.29
CA ARG A 92 -16.58 3.75 0.30
C ARG A 92 -17.97 4.31 0.50
N ILE A 93 -18.15 5.05 1.58
CA ILE A 93 -19.28 5.94 1.78
C ILE A 93 -18.76 7.36 1.86
N TYR A 94 -19.41 8.27 1.13
CA TYR A 94 -19.20 9.71 1.23
C TYR A 94 -20.47 10.31 1.80
N GLY A 95 -20.37 10.97 2.95
CA GLY A 95 -21.52 11.58 3.64
C GLY A 95 -21.32 13.07 3.85
N THR A 96 -22.39 13.82 3.63
CA THR A 96 -22.48 15.26 3.92
C THR A 96 -23.87 15.60 4.45
N THR A 97 -24.17 16.86 4.76
CA THR A 97 -25.52 17.26 5.17
C THR A 97 -26.53 16.90 4.08
N ASN A 98 -27.64 16.25 4.45
CA ASN A 98 -28.74 15.87 3.54
C ASN A 98 -28.38 14.92 2.38
N GLY A 99 -27.21 14.28 2.37
CA GLY A 99 -26.87 13.33 1.31
C GLY A 99 -25.69 12.43 1.60
N TYR A 100 -25.74 11.22 1.05
CA TYR A 100 -24.60 10.33 0.96
C TYR A 100 -24.57 9.59 -0.37
N GLN A 101 -23.39 9.07 -0.71
CA GLN A 101 -23.23 8.09 -1.78
C GLN A 101 -22.32 6.96 -1.33
N ILE A 102 -22.66 5.74 -1.73
CA ILE A 102 -21.85 4.55 -1.55
C ILE A 102 -21.28 4.16 -2.91
N ILE A 103 -19.97 3.95 -2.97
CA ILE A 103 -19.30 3.44 -4.18
C ILE A 103 -18.54 2.16 -3.88
N GLU A 104 -18.50 1.29 -4.87
CA GLU A 104 -17.66 0.09 -4.87
C GLU A 104 -16.63 0.22 -5.98
N LEU A 105 -15.37 0.01 -5.61
CA LEU A 105 -14.22 0.11 -6.49
C LEU A 105 -13.55 -1.25 -6.58
N LEU A 106 -13.21 -1.66 -7.81
CA LEU A 106 -12.29 -2.76 -8.07
C LEU A 106 -11.03 -2.16 -8.70
N GLY A 107 -9.92 -2.20 -7.96
CA GLY A 107 -8.74 -1.47 -8.40
C GLY A 107 -8.96 0.04 -8.37
N SER A 108 -9.03 0.66 -9.55
CA SER A 108 -9.41 2.07 -9.76
C SER A 108 -10.80 2.22 -10.38
N ASP A 109 -11.42 1.12 -10.80
CA ASP A 109 -12.66 1.14 -11.56
C ASP A 109 -13.87 1.23 -10.64
N THR A 110 -14.81 2.12 -10.96
CA THR A 110 -16.10 2.17 -10.27
C THR A 110 -17.00 1.07 -10.79
N LYS A 111 -17.43 0.17 -9.90
CA LYS A 111 -18.35 -0.94 -10.21
C LYS A 111 -19.79 -0.59 -9.89
N SER A 112 -20.02 0.13 -8.80
CA SER A 112 -21.34 0.60 -8.43
C SER A 112 -21.27 1.96 -7.75
N ARG A 113 -22.35 2.74 -7.89
CA ARG A 113 -22.57 4.01 -7.20
C ARG A 113 -24.05 4.11 -6.84
N ASN A 114 -24.33 4.28 -5.55
CA ASN A 114 -25.69 4.36 -5.01
C ASN A 114 -25.82 5.62 -4.17
N ALA A 115 -26.79 6.47 -4.51
CA ALA A 115 -27.10 7.67 -3.76
C ALA A 115 -28.19 7.42 -2.71
N GLY A 116 -28.10 8.14 -1.59
CA GLY A 116 -29.15 8.21 -0.59
C GLY A 116 -29.18 9.58 0.08
N GLU A 117 -30.27 9.86 0.78
CA GLU A 117 -30.48 11.17 1.41
C GLU A 117 -30.05 11.16 2.88
N ASN A 118 -30.83 10.49 3.73
CA ASN A 118 -30.64 10.48 5.17
C ASN A 118 -30.73 9.05 5.69
N GLY A 119 -29.99 8.74 6.76
CA GLY A 119 -30.04 7.44 7.38
C GLY A 119 -28.82 7.12 8.22
N ILE A 120 -28.80 5.89 8.73
CA ILE A 120 -27.63 5.29 9.35
C ILE A 120 -27.13 4.17 8.45
N VAL A 121 -25.87 4.25 8.03
CA VAL A 121 -25.21 3.24 7.18
C VAL A 121 -24.13 2.55 8.01
N ILE A 122 -24.07 1.23 7.93
CA ILE A 122 -23.10 0.41 8.66
C ILE A 122 -22.29 -0.44 7.66
N PHE A 123 -20.96 -0.28 7.66
CA PHE A 123 -20.04 -1.19 6.98
C PHE A 123 -19.35 -2.09 7.99
N GLY A 124 -19.07 -3.33 7.59
CA GLY A 124 -18.48 -4.36 8.44
C GLY A 124 -18.83 -5.77 7.97
N ASN A 125 -18.21 -6.77 8.60
CA ASN A 125 -18.65 -8.16 8.45
C ASN A 125 -20.04 -8.35 9.09
N ASN A 126 -20.66 -9.50 8.82
CA ASN A 126 -22.05 -9.76 9.21
C ASN A 126 -22.23 -9.69 10.74
N PHE A 127 -21.35 -10.33 11.50
CA PHE A 127 -21.40 -10.33 12.97
C PHE A 127 -21.30 -8.92 13.56
N ALA A 128 -20.24 -8.18 13.22
CA ALA A 128 -20.02 -6.83 13.73
C ALA A 128 -21.15 -5.86 13.36
N LYS A 129 -21.70 -5.98 12.14
CA LYS A 129 -22.87 -5.21 11.70
C LYS A 129 -24.11 -5.50 12.55
N GLN A 130 -24.40 -6.77 12.82
CA GLN A 130 -25.56 -7.17 13.61
C GLN A 130 -25.43 -6.65 15.05
N LEU A 131 -24.25 -6.80 15.67
CA LEU A 131 -23.98 -6.24 16.99
C LEU A 131 -24.18 -4.72 17.01
N ALA A 132 -23.58 -4.01 16.05
CA ALA A 132 -23.70 -2.57 15.95
C ALA A 132 -25.17 -2.14 15.77
N HIS A 133 -25.91 -2.80 14.89
CA HIS A 133 -27.33 -2.52 14.64
C HIS A 133 -28.16 -2.66 15.93
N ASN A 134 -27.97 -3.76 16.67
CA ASN A 134 -28.66 -4.01 17.94
C ASN A 134 -28.31 -3.00 19.02
N LEU A 135 -27.09 -2.47 19.03
CA LEU A 135 -26.68 -1.45 19.99
C LEU A 135 -27.20 -0.06 19.61
N ILE A 136 -27.24 0.26 18.31
CA ILE A 136 -27.82 1.52 17.82
C ILE A 136 -29.29 1.60 18.22
N SER A 137 -30.08 0.54 18.00
CA SER A 137 -31.50 0.53 18.34
C SER A 137 -31.77 0.71 19.84
N LYS A 138 -30.85 0.26 20.70
CA LYS A 138 -30.95 0.41 22.17
C LYS A 138 -30.44 1.76 22.69
N LYS A 139 -29.31 2.24 22.18
CA LYS A 139 -28.59 3.41 22.71
C LYS A 139 -29.02 4.72 22.06
N LEU A 140 -29.43 4.69 20.80
CA LEU A 140 -29.79 5.90 20.07
C LEU A 140 -31.21 6.34 20.44
N LYS A 141 -31.31 7.37 21.29
CA LYS A 141 -32.58 7.96 21.72
C LYS A 141 -32.82 9.30 21.02
N GLY A 142 -33.83 9.38 20.14
CA GLY A 142 -34.43 10.62 19.64
C GLY A 142 -33.50 11.73 19.12
N SER A 143 -34.07 12.91 18.81
CA SER A 143 -33.34 14.05 18.23
C SER A 143 -32.28 14.60 19.19
N LYS A 144 -31.01 14.22 18.97
CA LYS A 144 -29.83 14.70 19.70
C LYS A 144 -28.85 15.41 18.77
N SER A 145 -27.82 16.05 19.34
CA SER A 145 -26.79 16.74 18.57
C SER A 145 -25.90 15.76 17.80
N LEU A 146 -25.22 16.22 16.75
CA LEU A 146 -24.25 15.40 16.01
C LEU A 146 -23.11 14.90 16.89
N ARG A 147 -22.67 15.74 17.84
CA ARG A 147 -21.66 15.36 18.83
C ARG A 147 -22.10 14.16 19.67
N TYR A 148 -23.32 14.18 20.19
CA TYR A 148 -23.88 13.05 20.94
C TYR A 148 -23.93 11.79 20.07
N MET A 149 -24.29 11.91 18.79
CA MET A 149 -24.29 10.77 17.89
C MET A 149 -22.88 10.19 17.68
N GLY A 150 -21.86 11.05 17.60
CA GLY A 150 -20.46 10.64 17.56
C GLY A 150 -20.03 9.87 18.81
N GLU A 151 -20.34 10.40 20.00
CA GLU A 151 -20.05 9.76 21.30
C GLU A 151 -20.75 8.39 21.39
N VAL A 152 -22.03 8.29 21.00
CA VAL A 152 -22.76 7.02 20.98
C VAL A 152 -22.13 6.03 20.01
N PHE A 153 -21.73 6.46 18.80
CA PHE A 153 -21.10 5.56 17.84
C PHE A 153 -19.73 5.07 18.34
N GLU A 154 -18.93 5.94 18.95
CA GLU A 154 -17.67 5.54 19.58
C GLU A 154 -17.88 4.46 20.65
N ASP A 155 -18.87 4.63 21.53
CA ASP A 155 -19.21 3.65 22.56
C ASP A 155 -19.69 2.32 21.97
N ILE A 156 -20.46 2.37 20.87
CA ILE A 156 -20.91 1.17 20.17
C ILE A 156 -19.73 0.43 19.56
N LEU A 157 -18.82 1.12 18.90
CA LEU A 157 -17.62 0.52 18.32
C LEU A 157 -16.72 -0.12 19.39
N LYS A 158 -16.53 0.54 20.54
CA LYS A 158 -15.81 -0.02 21.68
C LYS A 158 -16.47 -1.29 22.21
N GLU A 159 -17.80 -1.30 22.34
CA GLU A 159 -18.54 -2.49 22.79
C GLU A 159 -18.51 -3.62 21.76
N VAL A 160 -18.50 -3.33 20.46
CA VAL A 160 -18.31 -4.36 19.43
C VAL A 160 -16.89 -4.92 19.49
N SER A 161 -15.88 -4.07 19.69
CA SER A 161 -14.46 -4.51 19.77
C SER A 161 -14.17 -5.46 20.93
N SER A 162 -15.00 -5.48 21.98
CA SER A 162 -14.86 -6.44 23.08
C SER A 162 -15.50 -7.80 22.81
N LYS A 163 -16.23 -7.94 21.70
CA LYS A 163 -16.97 -9.16 21.34
C LYS A 163 -16.47 -9.82 20.05
N THR A 164 -15.56 -9.17 19.33
CA THR A 164 -14.96 -9.74 18.12
C THR A 164 -13.55 -9.18 17.90
N PRO A 165 -12.58 -10.01 17.47
CA PRO A 165 -11.23 -9.58 17.12
C PRO A 165 -11.18 -8.84 15.77
N THR A 166 -12.30 -8.72 15.06
CA THR A 166 -12.36 -8.07 13.74
C THR A 166 -12.43 -6.54 13.79
N VAL A 167 -12.66 -5.97 14.98
CA VAL A 167 -12.83 -4.54 15.23
C VAL A 167 -11.86 -4.10 16.32
N GLY A 168 -11.11 -3.02 16.07
CA GLY A 168 -10.13 -2.49 17.02
C GLY A 168 -10.73 -1.63 18.12
N LYS A 169 -9.96 -1.46 19.20
CA LYS A 169 -10.34 -0.62 20.36
C LYS A 169 -10.13 0.86 20.11
N ASN A 170 -9.20 1.21 19.22
CA ASN A 170 -8.92 2.59 18.83
C ASN A 170 -9.93 3.05 17.79
N ILE A 171 -10.67 4.12 18.10
CA ILE A 171 -11.78 4.61 17.28
C ILE A 171 -11.51 6.04 16.83
N ASP A 172 -11.75 6.32 15.56
CA ASP A 172 -11.81 7.68 15.02
C ASP A 172 -13.28 8.09 14.84
N VAL A 173 -13.58 9.35 15.17
CA VAL A 173 -14.90 9.97 14.93
C VAL A 173 -14.69 11.28 14.17
N LEU A 174 -15.35 11.43 13.02
CA LEU A 174 -15.36 12.66 12.23
C LEU A 174 -16.77 13.21 12.08
N MET A 175 -16.89 14.54 12.02
CA MET A 175 -18.16 15.24 11.82
C MET A 175 -18.02 16.35 10.78
N GLN A 176 -19.06 16.56 9.98
CA GLN A 176 -19.16 17.63 8.99
C GLN A 176 -20.58 18.17 8.95
N GLN A 177 -20.74 19.49 8.90
CA GLN A 177 -22.04 20.18 8.96
C GLN A 177 -22.13 21.33 7.94
N PRO A 178 -21.79 21.11 6.65
CA PRO A 178 -22.00 22.15 5.66
C PRO A 178 -23.50 22.46 5.50
N ASP A 179 -23.83 23.69 5.13
CA ASP A 179 -25.20 24.05 4.80
C ASP A 179 -25.49 23.67 3.34
N PHE A 180 -26.18 22.53 3.15
CA PHE A 180 -26.59 22.03 1.86
C PHE A 180 -28.03 21.58 1.90
N ASN A 181 -28.81 21.97 0.90
CA ASN A 181 -30.04 21.24 0.57
C ASN A 181 -29.71 19.90 -0.12
N LYS A 182 -30.74 19.06 -0.32
CA LYS A 182 -30.57 17.71 -0.89
C LYS A 182 -29.91 17.72 -2.28
N THR A 183 -30.29 18.67 -3.13
CA THR A 183 -29.78 18.77 -4.51
C THR A 183 -28.32 19.23 -4.51
N GLU A 184 -27.99 20.22 -3.69
CA GLU A 184 -26.62 20.71 -3.49
C GLU A 184 -25.72 19.60 -2.94
N ALA A 185 -26.21 18.83 -1.96
CA ALA A 185 -25.49 17.71 -1.38
C ALA A 185 -25.12 16.68 -2.45
N GLN A 186 -26.07 16.24 -3.28
CA GLN A 186 -25.79 15.25 -4.33
C GLN A 186 -24.84 15.80 -5.41
N LYS A 187 -24.99 17.08 -5.79
CA LYS A 187 -24.07 17.73 -6.74
C LYS A 187 -22.65 17.80 -6.17
N HIS A 188 -22.51 18.19 -4.89
CA HIS A 188 -21.22 18.25 -4.22
C HIS A 188 -20.56 16.87 -4.09
N LEU A 189 -21.34 15.84 -3.74
CA LEU A 189 -20.87 14.46 -3.64
C LEU A 189 -20.35 13.96 -4.99
N ASN A 190 -21.09 14.17 -6.08
CA ASN A 190 -20.63 13.75 -7.42
C ASN A 190 -19.26 14.35 -7.76
N LEU A 191 -19.11 15.68 -7.65
CA LEU A 191 -17.85 16.36 -7.94
C LEU A 191 -16.70 15.89 -7.04
N THR A 192 -16.97 15.72 -5.75
CA THR A 192 -15.97 15.32 -4.76
C THR A 192 -15.50 13.90 -4.99
N ILE A 193 -16.42 12.98 -5.27
CA ILE A 193 -16.13 11.57 -5.51
C ILE A 193 -15.32 11.42 -6.80
N ASP A 194 -15.73 12.09 -7.88
CA ASP A 194 -15.02 12.00 -9.16
C ASP A 194 -13.59 12.52 -9.04
N HIS A 195 -13.39 13.61 -8.30
CA HIS A 195 -12.06 14.12 -8.00
C HIS A 195 -11.23 13.14 -7.16
N ASP A 196 -11.79 12.60 -6.06
CA ASP A 196 -11.09 11.66 -5.18
C ASP A 196 -10.71 10.35 -5.89
N ILE A 197 -11.57 9.86 -6.81
CA ILE A 197 -11.25 8.72 -7.67
C ILE A 197 -10.11 9.06 -8.63
N LYS A 198 -10.12 10.25 -9.24
CA LYS A 198 -9.06 10.69 -10.15
C LYS A 198 -7.70 10.79 -9.46
N VAL A 199 -7.68 11.30 -8.23
CA VAL A 199 -6.49 11.32 -7.36
C VAL A 199 -6.03 9.90 -7.04
N LEU A 200 -6.95 8.98 -6.71
CA LEU A 200 -6.62 7.58 -6.46
C LEU A 200 -5.99 6.91 -7.70
N THR A 201 -6.53 7.16 -8.88
CA THR A 201 -6.00 6.61 -10.14
C THR A 201 -4.58 7.09 -10.40
N LYS A 202 -4.33 8.40 -10.25
CA LYS A 202 -2.99 8.97 -10.43
C LYS A 202 -1.98 8.39 -9.44
N PHE A 203 -2.34 8.33 -8.16
CA PHE A 203 -1.49 7.75 -7.12
C PHE A 203 -1.13 6.28 -7.43
N ARG A 204 -2.06 5.52 -8.02
CA ARG A 204 -1.81 4.13 -8.43
C ARG A 204 -0.92 4.00 -9.66
N GLN A 205 -1.00 4.94 -10.59
CA GLN A 205 -0.08 5.00 -11.74
C GLN A 205 1.34 5.26 -11.24
N GLU A 206 1.52 6.28 -10.40
CA GLU A 206 2.82 6.62 -9.78
C GLU A 206 3.39 5.43 -8.99
N LEU A 207 2.56 4.72 -8.22
CA LEU A 207 3.00 3.54 -7.47
C LEU A 207 3.39 2.37 -8.40
N THR A 208 2.65 2.17 -9.50
CA THR A 208 3.00 1.14 -10.50
C THR A 208 4.34 1.44 -11.14
N GLU A 209 4.57 2.70 -11.54
CA GLU A 209 5.84 3.16 -12.11
C GLU A 209 7.01 2.95 -11.12
N GLN A 210 6.80 3.29 -9.84
CA GLN A 210 7.80 3.06 -8.79
C GLN A 210 8.13 1.57 -8.61
N ILE A 211 7.12 0.69 -8.61
CA ILE A 211 7.34 -0.76 -8.47
C ILE A 211 8.12 -1.31 -9.67
N VAL A 212 7.78 -0.88 -10.89
CA VAL A 212 8.52 -1.27 -12.10
C VAL A 212 9.97 -0.81 -12.00
N GLN A 213 10.20 0.45 -11.62
CA GLN A 213 11.54 0.99 -11.45
C GLN A 213 12.35 0.21 -10.39
N GLN A 214 11.77 -0.04 -9.23
CA GLN A 214 12.41 -0.85 -8.18
C GLN A 214 12.71 -2.28 -8.64
N SER A 215 11.84 -2.87 -9.48
CA SER A 215 12.07 -4.20 -10.03
C SER A 215 13.27 -4.21 -10.98
N ILE A 216 13.41 -3.18 -11.82
CA ILE A 216 14.58 -2.99 -12.69
C ILE A 216 15.84 -2.82 -11.83
N GLU A 217 15.79 -1.99 -10.80
CA GLU A 217 16.92 -1.78 -9.88
C GLU A 217 17.35 -3.09 -9.20
N ILE A 218 16.40 -3.92 -8.74
CA ILE A 218 16.69 -5.23 -8.14
C ILE A 218 17.29 -6.20 -9.16
N GLU A 219 16.71 -6.28 -10.36
CA GLU A 219 17.24 -7.14 -11.42
C GLU A 219 18.68 -6.75 -11.78
N MET A 220 18.92 -5.46 -11.95
CA MET A 220 20.23 -4.92 -12.31
C MET A 220 21.24 -5.08 -11.16
N ALA A 221 20.84 -4.91 -9.90
CA ALA A 221 21.69 -5.16 -8.75
C ALA A 221 22.15 -6.64 -8.69
N ASN A 222 21.29 -7.58 -9.05
CA ASN A 222 21.66 -9.00 -9.14
C ASN A 222 22.64 -9.30 -10.28
N LYS A 223 22.75 -8.40 -11.27
CA LYS A 223 23.70 -8.50 -12.38
C LYS A 223 25.04 -7.82 -12.09
N ILE A 224 25.21 -7.09 -10.98
CA ILE A 224 26.51 -6.49 -10.65
C ILE A 224 27.55 -7.61 -10.57
N ILE A 225 28.66 -7.42 -11.29
CA ILE A 225 29.76 -8.38 -11.31
C ILE A 225 30.55 -8.24 -10.02
N ASN A 226 30.39 -9.18 -9.09
CA ASN A 226 31.17 -9.21 -7.84
C ASN A 226 32.46 -10.05 -7.97
N LYS A 227 32.56 -10.87 -9.02
CA LYS A 227 33.74 -11.67 -9.34
C LYS A 227 33.73 -12.08 -10.81
N GLY A 228 34.86 -11.93 -11.49
CA GLY A 228 35.04 -12.44 -12.86
C GLY A 228 35.82 -11.52 -13.77
N SER A 229 35.97 -11.94 -15.03
CA SER A 229 36.61 -11.16 -16.08
C SER A 229 35.67 -10.06 -16.58
N VAL A 230 36.20 -8.85 -16.74
CA VAL A 230 35.47 -7.65 -17.20
C VAL A 230 35.83 -7.32 -18.64
N GLY A 231 37.12 -7.40 -18.99
CA GLY A 231 37.62 -6.93 -20.27
C GLY A 231 39.14 -6.86 -20.33
N HIS A 232 39.66 -6.09 -21.27
CA HIS A 232 41.11 -5.91 -21.44
C HIS A 232 41.47 -4.46 -21.78
N VAL A 233 42.68 -4.05 -21.39
CA VAL A 233 43.21 -2.72 -21.69
C VAL A 233 43.48 -2.59 -23.19
N VAL A 234 42.90 -1.59 -23.85
CA VAL A 234 43.13 -1.31 -25.28
C VAL A 234 43.93 -0.02 -25.50
N ASN A 235 43.96 0.90 -24.54
CA ASN A 235 44.77 2.11 -24.61
C ASN A 235 45.11 2.62 -23.20
N VAL A 236 46.30 3.22 -23.05
CA VAL A 236 46.84 3.79 -21.81
C VAL A 236 47.29 5.22 -22.08
N ASP A 237 46.72 6.18 -21.36
CA ASP A 237 47.10 7.60 -21.39
C ASP A 237 47.35 8.11 -19.96
N GLY A 238 48.61 8.05 -19.54
CA GLY A 238 48.98 8.38 -18.15
C GLY A 238 48.32 7.42 -17.16
N ASN A 239 47.44 7.95 -16.31
CA ASN A 239 46.66 7.18 -15.34
C ASN A 239 45.30 6.71 -15.88
N MET A 240 44.93 7.10 -17.09
CA MET A 240 43.66 6.75 -17.75
C MET A 240 43.82 5.49 -18.60
N LEU A 241 42.95 4.52 -18.37
CA LEU A 241 42.90 3.26 -19.09
C LEU A 241 41.59 3.16 -19.86
N PHE A 242 41.68 2.90 -21.16
CA PHE A 242 40.52 2.49 -21.95
C PHE A 242 40.43 0.98 -21.93
N ILE A 243 39.36 0.46 -21.35
CA ILE A 243 39.10 -0.97 -21.21
C ILE A 243 38.00 -1.35 -22.18
N GLN A 244 38.28 -2.30 -23.08
CA GLN A 244 37.24 -2.90 -23.90
C GLN A 244 36.53 -3.99 -23.10
N LEU A 245 35.21 -3.84 -22.93
CA LEU A 245 34.38 -4.81 -22.22
C LEU A 245 34.31 -6.13 -22.98
N ASN A 246 34.26 -7.26 -22.26
CA ASN A 246 34.07 -8.57 -22.89
C ASN A 246 32.60 -8.77 -23.36
N ASP A 247 32.33 -9.92 -23.98
CA ASP A 247 31.04 -10.29 -24.56
C ASP A 247 29.91 -10.48 -23.53
N LYS A 248 30.25 -10.52 -22.23
CA LYS A 248 29.32 -10.76 -21.12
C LYS A 248 29.17 -9.58 -20.18
N THR A 249 29.85 -8.47 -20.45
CA THR A 249 29.90 -7.31 -19.55
C THR A 249 29.35 -6.07 -20.23
N GLN A 250 28.54 -5.32 -19.49
CA GLN A 250 28.05 -4.00 -19.86
C GLN A 250 28.31 -3.00 -18.73
N ALA A 251 28.39 -1.71 -19.07
CA ALA A 251 28.56 -0.64 -18.10
C ALA A 251 27.32 0.23 -18.01
N MET A 252 26.92 0.53 -16.78
CA MET A 252 25.74 1.32 -16.44
C MET A 252 26.14 2.53 -15.57
N ASP A 253 25.33 3.59 -15.59
CA ASP A 253 25.43 4.70 -14.63
C ASP A 253 24.67 4.40 -13.32
N GLY A 254 24.72 5.34 -12.37
CA GLY A 254 24.00 5.24 -11.09
C GLY A 254 22.46 5.24 -11.20
N ASN A 255 21.90 5.47 -12.39
CA ASN A 255 20.47 5.37 -12.69
C ASN A 255 20.14 4.14 -13.56
N TRP A 256 21.06 3.17 -13.67
CA TRP A 256 20.94 1.97 -14.50
C TRP A 256 20.76 2.24 -15.99
N LYS A 257 21.17 3.41 -16.47
CA LYS A 257 21.22 3.70 -17.89
C LYS A 257 22.50 3.11 -18.48
N GLN A 258 22.38 2.38 -19.57
CA GLN A 258 23.53 1.81 -20.27
C GLN A 258 24.43 2.91 -20.83
N LEU A 259 25.70 2.87 -20.40
CA LEU A 259 26.78 3.74 -20.88
C LEU A 259 27.62 3.03 -21.95
N ALA A 260 27.85 1.73 -21.81
CA ALA A 260 28.60 0.93 -22.78
C ALA A 260 28.07 -0.51 -22.88
N ALA A 261 28.00 -1.01 -24.10
CA ALA A 261 27.64 -2.38 -24.45
C ALA A 261 28.87 -3.31 -24.48
N PRO A 262 28.68 -4.64 -24.50
CA PRO A 262 29.76 -5.60 -24.74
C PRO A 262 30.61 -5.22 -25.96
N GLY A 263 31.94 -5.30 -25.82
CA GLY A 263 32.90 -4.92 -26.86
C GLY A 263 33.11 -3.41 -27.02
N GLN A 264 32.40 -2.55 -26.27
CA GLN A 264 32.67 -1.12 -26.23
C GLN A 264 33.69 -0.76 -25.15
N ASN A 265 34.26 0.43 -25.28
CA ASN A 265 35.32 0.91 -24.39
C ASN A 265 34.74 1.73 -23.24
N VAL A 266 35.28 1.52 -22.05
CA VAL A 266 35.00 2.31 -20.85
C VAL A 266 36.30 2.88 -20.27
N LEU A 267 36.18 4.00 -19.58
CA LEU A 267 37.30 4.67 -18.93
C LEU A 267 37.45 4.18 -17.49
N MET A 268 38.66 3.78 -17.13
CA MET A 268 39.06 3.43 -15.75
C MET A 268 40.35 4.14 -15.41
N PHE A 269 40.66 4.24 -14.12
CA PHE A 269 41.87 4.91 -13.62
C PHE A 269 42.73 3.95 -12.82
N SER A 270 44.05 3.98 -13.05
CA SER A 270 45.02 3.23 -12.26
C SER A 270 46.01 4.16 -11.57
N GLU A 271 46.38 3.81 -10.34
CA GLU A 271 47.49 4.45 -9.61
C GLU A 271 48.83 3.73 -9.84
N SER A 272 48.80 2.58 -10.52
CA SER A 272 49.99 1.79 -10.84
C SER A 272 50.60 2.24 -12.17
N SER A 273 51.94 2.32 -12.23
CA SER A 273 52.68 2.57 -13.47
C SER A 273 52.90 1.29 -14.29
N ASN A 274 52.48 0.13 -13.79
CA ASN A 274 52.74 -1.18 -14.39
C ASN A 274 51.54 -1.70 -15.20
N VAL A 275 51.07 -0.94 -16.19
CA VAL A 275 49.92 -1.31 -17.03
C VAL A 275 50.33 -1.41 -18.49
N GLU A 276 49.98 -2.52 -19.14
CA GLU A 276 50.29 -2.79 -20.54
C GLU A 276 49.00 -3.00 -21.36
N ILE A 277 49.06 -2.69 -22.66
CA ILE A 277 47.97 -2.96 -23.58
C ILE A 277 47.78 -4.49 -23.68
N GLY A 278 46.54 -4.94 -23.53
CA GLY A 278 46.16 -6.35 -23.49
C GLY A 278 45.99 -6.93 -22.09
N ASP A 279 46.35 -6.19 -21.04
CA ASP A 279 46.15 -6.66 -19.66
C ASP A 279 44.67 -6.94 -19.37
N GLU A 280 44.40 -8.10 -18.75
CA GLU A 280 43.04 -8.51 -18.37
C GLU A 280 42.59 -7.81 -17.09
N VAL A 281 41.42 -7.16 -17.16
CA VAL A 281 40.75 -6.53 -16.02
C VAL A 281 39.74 -7.51 -15.42
N VAL A 282 39.82 -7.70 -14.11
CA VAL A 282 38.97 -8.61 -13.35
C VAL A 282 38.40 -7.91 -12.12
N ILE A 283 37.28 -8.41 -11.62
CA ILE A 283 36.81 -8.13 -10.26
C ILE A 283 37.10 -9.37 -9.43
N GLU A 284 37.81 -9.19 -8.32
CA GLU A 284 38.08 -10.25 -7.35
C GLU A 284 37.87 -9.71 -5.94
N ASN A 285 37.08 -10.43 -5.13
CA ASN A 285 36.71 -10.00 -3.77
C ASN A 285 36.13 -8.57 -3.74
N GLU A 286 35.28 -8.23 -4.70
CA GLU A 286 34.68 -6.90 -4.86
C GLU A 286 35.67 -5.76 -5.19
N GLU A 287 36.94 -6.09 -5.47
CA GLU A 287 37.95 -5.13 -5.93
C GLU A 287 38.19 -5.27 -7.43
N LEU A 288 38.02 -4.16 -8.15
CA LEU A 288 38.38 -4.05 -9.57
C LEU A 288 39.90 -3.91 -9.69
N CYS A 289 40.55 -4.85 -10.39
CA CYS A 289 42.00 -4.89 -10.49
C CYS A 289 42.50 -5.52 -11.80
N LEU A 290 43.80 -5.35 -12.07
CA LEU A 290 44.49 -6.09 -13.12
C LEU A 290 44.77 -7.52 -12.65
N LYS A 291 44.48 -8.50 -13.51
CA LYS A 291 44.65 -9.92 -13.15
C LYS A 291 46.09 -10.31 -12.84
N LYS A 292 47.05 -9.68 -13.52
CA LYS A 292 48.48 -10.04 -13.46
C LYS A 292 49.14 -9.76 -12.11
N ASP A 293 48.81 -8.64 -11.48
CA ASP A 293 49.51 -8.13 -10.30
C ASP A 293 48.59 -7.57 -9.21
N LYS A 294 47.26 -7.67 -9.41
CA LYS A 294 46.24 -7.15 -8.48
C LYS A 294 46.31 -5.64 -8.26
N SER A 295 46.92 -4.89 -9.20
CA SER A 295 46.86 -3.43 -9.18
C SER A 295 45.41 -2.95 -9.23
N SER A 296 44.99 -2.17 -8.22
CA SER A 296 43.62 -1.65 -8.10
C SER A 296 43.30 -0.64 -9.20
N LEU A 297 42.07 -0.67 -9.68
CA LEU A 297 41.49 0.26 -10.64
C LEU A 297 40.27 0.96 -10.03
N LYS A 298 40.03 2.21 -10.45
CA LYS A 298 38.87 3.00 -10.04
C LYS A 298 38.03 3.37 -11.25
N CYS A 299 36.71 3.39 -11.09
CA CYS A 299 35.79 3.88 -12.12
C CYS A 299 34.46 4.35 -11.49
N ASP A 300 33.79 5.30 -12.15
CA ASP A 300 32.49 5.85 -11.74
C ASP A 300 31.31 5.19 -12.50
N ILE A 301 31.44 3.90 -12.82
CA ILE A 301 30.45 3.11 -13.56
C ILE A 301 30.16 1.81 -12.82
N ILE A 302 28.96 1.26 -13.04
CA ILE A 302 28.55 -0.03 -12.51
C ILE A 302 28.73 -1.09 -13.60
N LEU A 303 29.55 -2.10 -13.34
CA LEU A 303 29.80 -3.21 -14.26
C LEU A 303 28.81 -4.34 -13.99
N CYS A 304 27.99 -4.66 -15.00
CA CYS A 304 26.96 -5.67 -14.90
C CYS A 304 27.20 -6.80 -15.90
N SER A 305 26.82 -8.02 -15.54
CA SER A 305 26.67 -9.13 -16.48
C SER A 305 25.42 -8.94 -17.34
N LEU A 306 25.35 -9.62 -18.49
CA LEU A 306 24.14 -9.69 -19.31
C LEU A 306 23.06 -10.58 -18.69
#